data_AF-A0AAX3WRX2-F1
#
_entry.id   AF-A0AAX3WRX2-F1
#
_cell.length_a   1.000
_cell.length_b   1.000
_cell.length_c   1.000
_cell.angle_alpha   90.00
_cell.angle_beta   90.00
_cell.angle_gamma   90.00
#
_symmetry.space_group_name_H-M   'P 1'
#
loop_
_entity.id
_entity.type
_entity.pdbx_description
1 polymer ?
#
loop_
_entity_poly.entity_id
_entity_poly.type
_entity_poly.pdbx_seq_one_letter_code
_entity_poly.pdbx_strand_id
1 'polypeptide(L)'
;MKLQISTWLQNLGIASSIASLFTLFFRLSDFEWITKSVYHIPVFFVILFLGSLIIAEDVRKICKRIFWYEKRKVKRPIWQVGIGFIFFLAQISMVMVFSKELTQPQLGGMPLFLVFAFMNAFILTIIYEEIFYRTSN
;
A
#
# COMPACT_ATOMS: atom_id res chain seq x y z
N MET A 1 -11.68 23.61 2.01
CA MET A 1 -12.19 22.59 2.96
C MET A 1 -11.08 21.56 3.19
N LYS A 2 -10.44 21.51 4.37
CA LYS A 2 -9.40 20.50 4.68
C LYS A 2 -10.10 19.17 4.93
N LEU A 3 -10.17 18.30 3.92
CA LEU A 3 -10.61 16.92 4.11
C LEU A 3 -9.57 16.18 4.95
N GLN A 4 -9.88 16.03 6.24
CA GLN A 4 -9.15 15.12 7.10
C GLN A 4 -9.62 13.71 6.75
N ILE A 5 -8.86 13.01 5.91
CA ILE A 5 -9.03 11.56 5.74
C ILE A 5 -9.03 10.95 7.14
N SER A 6 -10.04 10.15 7.45
CA SER A 6 -10.18 9.60 8.80
C SER A 6 -8.92 8.85 9.18
N THR A 7 -8.45 9.12 10.40
CA THR A 7 -7.36 8.42 11.08
C THR A 7 -7.45 6.90 10.93
N TRP A 8 -8.67 6.38 10.81
CA TRP A 8 -8.98 4.97 10.60
C TRP A 8 -8.65 4.49 9.18
N LEU A 9 -9.09 5.19 8.12
CA LEU A 9 -8.76 4.84 6.73
C LEU A 9 -7.24 4.88 6.51
N GLN A 10 -6.58 5.81 7.19
CA GLN A 10 -5.13 5.91 7.22
C GLN A 10 -4.49 4.65 7.83
N ASN A 11 -4.91 4.25 9.02
CA ASN A 11 -4.35 3.07 9.66
C ASN A 11 -4.63 1.80 8.85
N LEU A 12 -5.78 1.72 8.17
CA LEU A 12 -6.15 0.61 7.32
C LEU A 12 -5.24 0.47 6.09
N GLY A 13 -4.90 1.59 5.43
CA GLY A 13 -3.97 1.59 4.30
C GLY A 13 -2.54 1.21 4.72
N ILE A 14 -2.08 1.66 5.89
CA ILE A 14 -0.77 1.27 6.45
C ILE A 14 -0.76 -0.21 6.80
N ALA A 15 -1.79 -0.71 7.50
CA ALA A 15 -1.90 -2.12 7.86
C ALA A 15 -1.94 -3.01 6.61
N SER A 16 -2.67 -2.59 5.58
CA SER A 16 -2.68 -3.24 4.28
C SER A 16 -1.27 -3.28 3.71
N SER A 17 -0.58 -2.13 3.63
CA SER A 17 0.79 -2.02 3.09
C SER A 17 1.82 -2.89 3.83
N ILE A 18 1.69 -3.05 5.14
CA ILE A 18 2.58 -3.92 5.92
C ILE A 18 2.29 -5.39 5.59
N ALA A 19 1.04 -5.83 5.68
CA ALA A 19 0.64 -7.20 5.34
C ALA A 19 1.00 -7.54 3.88
N SER A 20 0.83 -6.57 2.99
CA SER A 20 1.23 -6.58 1.58
C SER A 20 2.72 -6.90 1.38
N LEU A 21 3.60 -6.13 2.04
CA LEU A 21 5.04 -6.27 1.95
C LEU A 21 5.50 -7.63 2.48
N PHE A 22 5.01 -8.04 3.64
CA PHE A 22 5.36 -9.35 4.20
C PHE A 22 4.85 -10.49 3.32
N THR A 23 3.62 -10.40 2.80
CA THR A 23 3.09 -11.42 1.89
C THR A 23 3.90 -11.50 0.58
N LEU A 24 4.36 -10.35 0.06
CA LEU A 24 5.27 -10.31 -1.09
C LEU A 24 6.59 -11.01 -0.78
N PHE A 25 7.24 -10.66 0.34
CA PHE A 25 8.49 -11.29 0.77
C PHE A 25 8.35 -12.80 0.92
N PHE A 26 7.24 -13.25 1.53
CA PHE A 26 6.95 -14.67 1.72
C PHE A 26 6.71 -15.40 0.40
N ARG A 27 6.08 -14.76 -0.59
CA ARG A 27 5.83 -15.37 -1.90
C ARG A 27 7.06 -15.41 -2.80
N LEU A 28 7.99 -14.46 -2.62
CA LEU A 28 9.28 -14.43 -3.32
C LEU A 28 10.32 -15.37 -2.70
N SER A 29 10.12 -15.73 -1.44
CA SER A 29 11.00 -16.67 -0.74
C SER A 29 10.52 -18.09 -1.00
N ASP A 30 11.40 -18.98 -1.47
CA ASP A 30 11.12 -20.41 -1.70
C ASP A 30 10.96 -21.20 -0.37
N PHE A 31 10.07 -20.75 0.52
CA PHE A 31 9.75 -21.49 1.74
C PHE A 31 8.87 -22.71 1.40
N GLU A 32 9.50 -23.87 1.22
CA GLU A 32 8.87 -25.15 0.85
C GLU A 32 7.65 -25.56 1.70
N TRP A 33 7.57 -25.10 2.95
CA TRP A 33 6.49 -25.47 3.87
C TRP A 33 5.17 -24.72 3.62
N ILE A 34 5.21 -23.51 3.03
CA ILE A 34 4.04 -22.63 2.90
C ILE A 34 3.46 -22.66 1.47
N THR A 35 4.27 -22.96 0.46
CA THR A 35 3.86 -23.10 -0.95
C THR A 35 2.94 -24.29 -1.22
N LYS A 36 2.79 -25.23 -0.26
CA LYS A 36 2.01 -26.46 -0.42
C LYS A 36 0.49 -26.30 -0.43
N SER A 37 -0.06 -25.11 -0.11
CA SER A 37 -1.52 -24.88 -0.08
C SER A 37 -1.90 -23.47 -0.50
N VAL A 38 -2.78 -23.37 -1.51
CA VAL A 38 -3.37 -22.11 -2.02
C VAL A 38 -4.06 -21.30 -0.92
N TYR A 39 -4.49 -21.95 0.16
CA TYR A 39 -5.19 -21.30 1.28
C TYR A 39 -4.27 -20.67 2.32
N HIS A 40 -2.96 -20.97 2.33
CA HIS A 40 -2.07 -20.44 3.36
C HIS A 40 -1.72 -18.97 3.14
N ILE A 41 -1.63 -18.53 1.87
CA ILE A 41 -1.28 -17.13 1.54
C ILE A 41 -2.39 -16.16 1.99
N PRO A 42 -3.69 -16.41 1.71
CA PRO A 42 -4.78 -15.56 2.22
C PRO A 42 -4.88 -15.54 3.75
N VAL A 43 -4.76 -16.70 4.40
CA VAL A 43 -4.82 -16.79 5.87
C VAL A 43 -3.66 -16.02 6.50
N PHE A 44 -2.45 -16.17 5.95
CA PHE A 44 -1.27 -15.45 6.41
C PHE A 44 -1.42 -13.93 6.25
N PHE A 45 -1.94 -13.48 5.10
CA PHE A 45 -2.25 -12.07 4.88
C PHE A 45 -3.25 -11.54 5.92
N VAL A 46 -4.34 -12.27 6.21
CA VAL A 46 -5.35 -11.85 7.20
C VAL A 46 -4.75 -11.71 8.60
N ILE A 47 -3.94 -12.68 9.03
CA ILE A 47 -3.26 -12.64 10.34
C ILE A 47 -2.34 -11.41 10.41
N LEU A 48 -1.52 -11.21 9.39
CA LEU A 48 -0.63 -10.06 9.32
C LEU A 48 -1.39 -8.74 9.26
N PHE A 49 -2.49 -8.68 8.52
CA PHE A 49 -3.31 -7.49 8.41
C PHE A 49 -3.93 -7.12 9.77
N LEU A 50 -4.52 -8.08 10.46
CA LEU A 50 -5.08 -7.87 11.80
C LEU A 50 -4.01 -7.46 12.82
N GLY A 51 -2.85 -8.11 12.81
CA GLY A 51 -1.71 -7.71 13.64
C GLY A 51 -1.19 -6.31 13.29
N SER A 52 -1.16 -5.98 11.99
CA SER A 52 -0.71 -4.68 11.50
C SER A 52 -1.67 -3.55 11.87
N LEU A 53 -2.97 -3.81 12.02
CA LEU A 53 -3.94 -2.81 12.49
C LEU A 53 -3.62 -2.32 13.91
N ILE A 54 -3.09 -3.19 14.77
CA ILE A 54 -2.71 -2.85 16.15
C ILE A 54 -1.53 -1.86 16.15
N ILE A 55 -0.54 -2.09 15.30
CA ILE A 55 0.68 -1.27 15.22
C ILE A 55 0.59 -0.11 14.21
N ALA A 56 -0.45 -0.06 13.37
CA ALA A 56 -0.57 0.90 12.28
C ALA A 56 -0.52 2.36 12.77
N GLU A 57 -1.06 2.63 13.95
CA GLU A 57 -1.01 3.97 14.54
C GLU A 57 0.41 4.38 14.93
N ASP A 58 1.18 3.47 15.52
CA ASP A 58 2.56 3.73 15.92
C ASP A 58 3.48 3.86 14.71
N VAL A 59 3.30 3.01 13.70
CA VAL A 59 4.00 3.12 12.41
C VAL A 59 3.69 4.46 11.76
N ARG A 60 2.44 4.93 11.80
CA ARG A 60 2.08 6.26 11.29
C ARG A 60 2.81 7.37 12.04
N LYS A 61 2.88 7.33 13.38
CA LYS A 61 3.60 8.31 14.20
C LYS A 61 5.10 8.31 13.87
N ILE A 62 5.70 7.13 13.73
CA ILE A 62 7.10 6.95 13.32
C ILE A 62 7.33 7.53 11.92
N CYS A 63 6.47 7.24 10.95
CA CYS A 63 6.54 7.84 9.61
C CYS A 63 6.51 9.37 9.69
N LYS A 64 5.62 9.97 10.51
CA LYS A 64 5.60 11.44 10.69
C LYS A 64 6.95 11.97 11.18
N ARG A 65 7.57 11.24 12.09
CA ARG A 65 8.85 11.62 12.70
C ARG A 65 10.01 11.47 11.71
N ILE A 66 10.09 10.35 10.99
CA ILE A 66 11.14 10.06 10.00
C ILE A 66 11.10 11.07 8.84
N PHE A 67 9.91 11.37 8.31
CA PHE A 67 9.77 12.32 7.20
C PHE A 67 9.84 13.80 7.63
N TRP A 68 10.29 14.06 8.86
CA TRP A 68 10.36 15.37 9.52
C TRP A 68 9.11 16.21 9.28
N TYR A 69 7.96 15.55 9.38
CA TYR A 69 6.69 16.13 8.99
C TYR A 69 6.36 17.41 9.77
N GLU A 70 6.74 17.42 11.06
CA GLU A 70 6.54 18.54 11.97
C GLU A 70 7.41 19.76 11.64
N LYS A 71 8.57 19.55 10.98
CA LYS A 71 9.51 20.61 10.60
C LYS A 71 9.23 21.21 9.22
N ARG A 72 8.23 20.71 8.47
CA ARG A 72 7.93 21.23 7.13
C ARG A 72 7.23 22.59 7.19
N LYS A 73 7.72 23.55 6.38
CA LYS A 73 7.05 24.84 6.15
C LYS A 73 5.62 24.67 5.61
N VAL A 74 5.43 23.67 4.73
CA VAL A 74 4.12 23.26 4.22
C VAL A 74 3.80 21.86 4.75
N LYS A 75 2.90 21.78 5.74
CA LYS A 75 2.44 20.52 6.35
C LYS A 75 1.40 19.83 5.43
N ARG A 76 1.84 19.30 4.28
CA ARG A 76 1.02 18.51 3.33
C ARG A 76 0.74 17.11 3.89
N PRO A 77 -0.48 16.65 4.26
CA PRO A 77 -0.72 15.37 4.94
C PRO A 77 0.18 14.23 4.41
N ILE A 78 0.77 13.41 5.28
CA ILE A 78 1.66 12.30 4.87
C ILE A 78 0.97 11.38 3.87
N TRP A 79 -0.34 11.27 4.01
CA TRP A 79 -1.22 10.60 3.07
C TRP A 79 -1.15 11.20 1.67
N GLN A 80 -0.93 12.49 1.48
CA GLN A 80 -0.79 13.11 0.16
C GLN A 80 0.50 12.72 -0.56
N VAL A 81 1.59 12.53 0.17
CA VAL A 81 2.88 12.13 -0.44
C VAL A 81 2.94 10.61 -0.62
N GLY A 82 2.23 9.86 0.23
CA GLY A 82 2.21 8.39 0.21
C GLY A 82 0.96 7.74 -0.39
N ILE A 83 -0.06 8.49 -0.86
CA ILE A 83 -1.34 7.88 -1.28
C ILE A 83 -1.12 6.93 -2.44
N GLY A 84 -0.31 7.33 -3.42
CA GLY A 84 0.06 6.50 -4.55
C GLY A 84 0.77 5.24 -4.09
N PHE A 85 1.75 5.36 -3.19
CA PHE A 85 2.49 4.19 -2.69
C PHE A 85 1.61 3.22 -1.89
N ILE A 86 0.70 3.74 -1.06
CA ILE A 86 -0.22 2.91 -0.27
C ILE A 86 -1.26 2.23 -1.18
N PHE A 87 -1.80 2.95 -2.16
CA PHE A 87 -2.70 2.36 -3.17
C PHE A 87 -1.99 1.35 -4.06
N PHE A 88 -0.74 1.61 -4.41
CA PHE A 88 0.11 0.71 -5.18
C PHE A 88 0.29 -0.62 -4.44
N LEU A 89 0.70 -0.57 -3.17
CA LEU A 89 0.87 -1.77 -2.34
C LEU A 89 -0.44 -2.52 -2.12
N ALA A 90 -1.55 -1.79 -1.88
CA ALA A 90 -2.86 -2.42 -1.71
C ALA A 90 -3.30 -3.19 -2.97
N GLN A 91 -3.13 -2.60 -4.16
CA GLN A 91 -3.48 -3.24 -5.43
C GLN A 91 -2.62 -4.47 -5.71
N ILE A 92 -1.30 -4.34 -5.53
CA ILE A 92 -0.36 -5.45 -5.67
C ILE A 92 -0.76 -6.62 -4.77
N SER A 93 -1.15 -6.34 -3.54
CA SER A 93 -1.48 -7.40 -2.59
C SER A 93 -2.83 -8.01 -2.79
N MET A 94 -3.82 -7.24 -3.24
CA MET A 94 -5.09 -7.82 -3.66
C MET A 94 -4.85 -8.88 -4.75
N VAL A 95 -4.03 -8.55 -5.75
CA VAL A 95 -3.70 -9.49 -6.83
C VAL A 95 -2.88 -10.66 -6.30
N MET A 96 -1.84 -10.40 -5.51
CA MET A 96 -0.96 -11.47 -5.03
C MET A 96 -1.58 -12.41 -4.00
N VAL A 97 -2.57 -11.94 -3.22
CA VAL A 97 -3.25 -12.75 -2.22
C VAL A 97 -4.38 -13.56 -2.85
N PHE A 98 -5.16 -12.93 -3.74
CA PHE A 98 -6.43 -13.51 -4.19
C PHE A 98 -6.42 -14.03 -5.62
N SER A 99 -5.43 -13.70 -6.45
CA SER A 99 -5.42 -14.14 -7.85
C SER A 99 -4.01 -14.45 -8.37
N LYS A 100 -3.61 -15.70 -8.24
CA LYS A 100 -2.36 -16.22 -8.83
C LYS A 100 -2.36 -16.11 -10.36
N GLU A 101 -3.51 -16.25 -11.00
CA GLU A 101 -3.65 -16.16 -12.46
C GLU A 101 -3.28 -14.77 -12.99
N LEU A 102 -3.71 -13.70 -12.31
CA LEU A 102 -3.36 -12.32 -12.67
C LEU A 102 -1.86 -11.99 -12.51
N THR A 103 -1.09 -12.87 -11.85
CA THR A 103 0.37 -12.73 -11.75
C THR A 103 1.14 -13.36 -12.92
N GLN A 104 0.47 -14.13 -13.79
CA GLN A 104 1.10 -14.81 -14.93
C GLN A 104 1.32 -13.92 -16.16
N PRO A 105 0.39 -13.01 -16.55
CA PRO A 105 0.61 -12.12 -17.68
C PRO A 105 1.83 -11.22 -17.44
N GLN A 106 2.68 -11.08 -18.46
CA GLN A 106 3.90 -10.26 -18.41
C GLN A 106 3.92 -9.26 -19.56
N LEU A 107 4.48 -8.08 -19.29
CA LEU A 107 4.78 -7.05 -20.27
C LEU A 107 6.27 -6.74 -20.19
N GLY A 108 7.03 -7.09 -21.24
CA GLY A 108 8.49 -6.86 -21.27
C GLY A 108 9.26 -7.55 -20.14
N GLY A 109 8.79 -8.72 -19.67
CA GLY A 109 9.38 -9.45 -18.55
C GLY A 109 8.95 -8.98 -17.16
N MET A 110 8.15 -7.92 -17.04
CA MET A 110 7.55 -7.48 -15.77
C MET A 110 6.11 -8.00 -15.63
N PRO A 111 5.69 -8.46 -14.44
CA PRO A 111 4.29 -8.87 -14.22
C PRO A 111 3.32 -7.72 -14.49
N LEU A 112 2.30 -7.97 -15.32
CA LEU A 112 1.41 -6.95 -15.87
C LEU A 112 0.57 -6.26 -14.78
N PHE A 113 0.20 -6.98 -13.73
CA PHE A 113 -0.51 -6.43 -12.58
C PHE A 113 0.31 -5.36 -11.84
N LEU A 114 1.64 -5.47 -11.85
CA LEU A 114 2.54 -4.52 -11.19
C LEU A 114 2.58 -3.20 -11.98
N VAL A 115 2.59 -3.30 -13.31
CA VAL A 115 2.46 -2.16 -14.22
C VAL A 115 1.12 -1.46 -14.02
N PHE A 116 0.01 -2.20 -14.00
CA PHE A 116 -1.31 -1.62 -13.76
C PHE A 116 -1.44 -0.97 -12.39
N ALA A 117 -0.95 -1.63 -11.33
CA ALA A 117 -0.96 -1.07 -9.99
C ALA A 117 -0.18 0.25 -9.94
N PHE A 118 0.97 0.33 -10.62
CA PHE A 118 1.80 1.53 -10.69
C PHE A 118 1.07 2.65 -11.42
N MET A 119 0.52 2.38 -12.61
CA MET A 119 -0.22 3.37 -13.39
C MET A 119 -1.44 3.91 -12.65
N ASN A 120 -2.21 3.03 -12.00
CA ASN A 120 -3.37 3.42 -11.21
C ASN A 120 -2.97 4.29 -10.01
N ALA A 121 -1.93 3.91 -9.29
CA ALA A 121 -1.40 4.69 -8.18
C ALA A 121 -0.90 6.07 -8.61
N PHE A 122 -0.24 6.15 -9.77
CA PHE A 122 0.24 7.40 -10.35
C PHE A 122 -0.91 8.32 -10.76
N ILE A 123 -1.88 7.80 -11.51
CA ILE A 123 -3.07 8.55 -11.93
C ILE A 123 -3.85 9.06 -10.72
N LEU A 124 -4.05 8.22 -9.70
CA LEU A 124 -4.75 8.62 -8.48
C LEU A 124 -4.00 9.76 -7.76
N THR A 125 -2.67 9.72 -7.76
CA THR A 125 -1.84 10.79 -7.18
C THR A 125 -2.00 12.10 -7.95
N ILE A 126 -2.03 12.04 -9.29
CA ILE A 126 -2.28 13.22 -10.14
C ILE A 126 -3.68 13.78 -9.93
N ILE A 127 -4.71 12.94 -9.99
CA ILE A 127 -6.12 13.34 -9.75
C ILE A 127 -6.24 13.99 -8.37
N TYR A 128 -5.57 13.42 -7.37
CA TYR A 128 -5.53 13.99 -6.04
C TYR A 128 -4.87 15.38 -6.02
N GLU A 129 -3.69 15.56 -6.66
CA GLU A 129 -3.10 16.89 -6.76
C GLU A 129 -4.02 17.88 -7.51
N GLU A 130 -4.61 17.49 -8.63
CA GLU A 130 -5.45 18.37 -9.45
C GLU A 130 -6.74 18.80 -8.73
N ILE A 131 -7.42 17.88 -8.02
CA ILE A 131 -8.65 18.21 -7.29
C ILE A 131 -8.37 19.14 -6.11
N PHE A 132 -7.26 18.93 -5.39
CA PHE A 132 -7.02 19.57 -4.10
C PHE A 132 -6.04 20.76 -4.15
N TYR A 133 -5.28 20.92 -5.24
CA TYR A 133 -4.23 21.93 -5.36
C TYR A 133 -4.28 22.77 -6.64
N ARG A 134 -5.38 22.71 -7.40
CA ARG A 134 -5.61 23.54 -8.61
C ARG A 134 -5.44 25.05 -8.43
N THR A 135 -5.39 25.56 -7.19
CA THR A 135 -5.47 27.00 -6.88
C THR A 135 -4.29 27.49 -6.02
N SER A 136 -3.06 27.11 -6.38
CA SER A 136 -1.83 27.65 -5.78
C SER A 136 -0.95 28.44 -6.78
N ASN A 137 -1.54 28.93 -7.87
CA ASN A 137 -0.94 29.97 -8.72
C ASN A 137 -1.89 31.15 -8.82
#